data_AF-A0A2U9IIG3-F1
#
_entry.id   AF-A0A2U9IIG3-F1
#
_cell.length_a   1.000
_cell.length_b   1.000
_cell.length_c   1.000
_cell.angle_alpha   90.00
_cell.angle_beta   90.00
_cell.angle_gamma   90.00
#
_symmetry.space_group_name_H-M   'P 1'
#
loop_
_entity.id
_entity.type
_entity.pdbx_description
1 polymer ?
#
loop_
_entity_poly.entity_id
_entity_poly.type
_entity_poly.pdbx_seq_one_letter_code
_entity_poly.pdbx_strand_id
1 'polypeptide(L)'
;MVYLYPAALIQIMHGTTFQYTIVQIGFYGSWLVGSWIMMKYKSPVKIIITSMFLNFLVFILLIPFNPWLIALSVASVGLGDSIHELLWIKIFRTASEKLLGSVYGVDEFVTNLFRLGYDSIAGYFYTVDFTIVPIIGLLTITAVSISYAFSKSWRIKI
;
A
#
# COMPACT_ATOMS: atom_id res chain seq x y z
N MET A 1 -2.53 -1.65 -3.72
CA MET A 1 -2.95 -2.98 -4.24
C MET A 1 -2.26 -3.33 -5.56
N VAL A 2 -0.97 -3.00 -5.75
CA VAL A 2 -0.18 -3.31 -6.99
C VAL A 2 0.89 -4.38 -6.75
N TYR A 3 0.87 -4.92 -5.54
CA TYR A 3 1.92 -5.69 -4.90
C TYR A 3 1.53 -7.16 -4.70
N LEU A 4 0.33 -7.55 -5.16
CA LEU A 4 -0.12 -8.95 -5.17
C LEU A 4 0.50 -9.76 -6.32
N TYR A 5 1.28 -9.11 -7.19
CA TYR A 5 1.95 -9.78 -8.31
C TYR A 5 3.44 -9.48 -8.42
N PRO A 6 4.28 -9.60 -7.36
CA PRO A 6 5.73 -9.45 -7.53
C PRO A 6 6.26 -10.46 -8.56
N ALA A 7 5.67 -11.65 -8.61
CA ALA A 7 5.97 -12.67 -9.61
C ALA A 7 5.60 -12.22 -11.03
N ALA A 8 4.37 -11.71 -11.25
CA ALA A 8 3.97 -11.30 -12.59
C ALA A 8 4.72 -10.04 -13.05
N LEU A 9 4.98 -9.08 -12.16
CA LEU A 9 5.78 -7.90 -12.46
C LEU A 9 7.20 -8.26 -12.85
N ILE A 10 7.84 -9.18 -12.12
CA ILE A 10 9.17 -9.68 -12.46
C ILE A 10 9.14 -10.40 -13.82
N GLN A 11 8.13 -11.21 -14.10
CA GLN A 11 7.99 -11.89 -15.39
C GLN A 11 7.76 -10.91 -16.56
N ILE A 12 6.87 -9.93 -16.39
CA ILE A 12 6.58 -8.88 -17.39
C ILE A 12 7.86 -8.10 -17.70
N MET A 13 8.65 -7.76 -16.67
CA MET A 13 9.92 -7.06 -16.84
C MET A 13 11.10 -7.97 -17.23
N HIS A 14 10.83 -9.22 -17.63
CA HIS A 14 11.84 -10.22 -18.02
C HIS A 14 12.94 -10.47 -16.96
N GLY A 15 12.56 -10.34 -15.69
CA GLY A 15 13.44 -10.60 -14.56
C GLY A 15 13.61 -12.09 -14.26
N THR A 16 14.52 -12.37 -13.33
CA THR A 16 14.93 -13.72 -12.93
C THR A 16 14.33 -14.14 -11.60
N THR A 17 14.32 -15.44 -11.33
CA THR A 17 13.93 -16.01 -10.04
C THR A 17 14.75 -15.43 -8.88
N PHE A 18 16.02 -15.11 -9.10
CA PHE A 18 16.88 -14.46 -8.11
C PHE A 18 16.36 -13.07 -7.71
N GLN A 19 15.97 -12.26 -8.69
CA GLN A 19 15.36 -10.95 -8.44
C GLN A 19 14.03 -11.09 -7.70
N TYR A 20 13.19 -12.04 -8.07
CA TYR A 20 11.95 -12.33 -7.34
C TYR A 20 12.20 -12.64 -5.86
N THR A 21 13.18 -13.50 -5.56
CA THR A 21 13.52 -13.84 -4.16
C THR A 21 13.96 -12.61 -3.38
N ILE A 22 14.79 -11.73 -3.97
CA ILE A 22 15.20 -10.47 -3.34
C ILE A 22 13.99 -9.56 -3.08
N VAL A 23 13.07 -9.45 -4.05
CA VAL A 23 11.84 -8.67 -3.90
C VAL A 23 11.01 -9.16 -2.72
N GLN A 24 10.85 -10.48 -2.57
CA GLN A 24 10.10 -11.08 -1.46
C GLN A 24 10.77 -10.82 -0.11
N ILE A 25 12.09 -10.96 -0.02
CA ILE A 25 12.84 -10.62 1.20
C ILE A 25 12.67 -9.14 1.53
N GLY A 26 12.76 -8.27 0.53
CA GLY A 26 12.53 -6.83 0.67
C GLY A 26 11.13 -6.53 1.21
N PHE A 27 10.09 -7.19 0.68
CA PHE A 27 8.71 -7.04 1.14
C PHE A 27 8.57 -7.38 2.62
N TYR A 28 8.87 -8.62 3.02
CA TYR A 28 8.65 -9.07 4.39
C TYR A 28 9.56 -8.34 5.38
N GLY A 29 10.82 -8.06 4.99
CA GLY A 29 11.75 -7.28 5.79
C GLY A 29 11.24 -5.85 6.01
N SER A 30 10.70 -5.22 4.96
CA SER A 30 10.14 -3.87 5.05
C SER A 30 8.91 -3.80 5.97
N TRP A 31 8.08 -4.84 5.99
CA TRP A 31 6.89 -4.90 6.86
C TRP A 31 7.27 -4.95 8.35
N LEU A 32 8.30 -5.73 8.69
CA LEU A 32 8.87 -5.78 10.04
C LEU A 32 9.47 -4.43 10.46
N VAL A 33 10.28 -3.83 9.57
CA VAL A 33 10.93 -2.54 9.83
C VAL A 33 9.90 -1.42 9.97
N GLY A 34 8.88 -1.38 9.12
CA GLY A 34 7.82 -0.38 9.17
C GLY A 34 7.03 -0.42 10.47
N SER A 35 6.70 -1.62 10.94
CA SER A 35 6.07 -1.84 12.24
C SER A 35 6.92 -1.31 13.40
N TRP A 36 8.24 -1.54 13.38
CA TRP A 36 9.16 -1.01 14.39
C TRP A 36 9.31 0.52 14.33
N ILE A 37 9.43 1.09 13.12
CA ILE A 37 9.51 2.54 12.91
C ILE A 37 8.28 3.22 13.51
N MET A 38 7.10 2.63 13.34
CA MET A 38 5.84 3.18 13.80
C MET A 38 5.69 3.28 15.31
N MET A 39 6.34 2.39 16.08
CA MET A 39 6.38 2.52 17.53
C MET A 39 7.00 3.86 17.98
N LYS A 40 7.81 4.49 17.11
CA LYS A 40 8.45 5.78 17.36
C LYS A 40 7.60 6.98 16.91
N TYR A 41 6.60 6.79 16.06
CA TYR A 41 5.74 7.87 15.56
C TYR A 41 4.56 8.12 16.51
N LYS A 42 4.48 9.35 17.05
CA LYS A 42 3.39 9.79 17.93
C LYS A 42 2.33 10.65 17.22
N SER A 43 2.64 11.20 16.05
CA SER A 43 1.75 12.13 15.34
C SER A 43 1.00 11.43 14.21
N PRO A 44 -0.35 11.39 14.23
CA PRO A 44 -1.17 10.84 13.14
C PRO A 44 -0.90 11.50 11.78
N VAL A 45 -0.61 12.81 11.80
CA VAL A 45 -0.31 13.59 10.59
C VAL A 45 0.97 13.10 9.91
N LYS A 46 2.04 12.90 10.70
CA LYS A 46 3.30 12.39 10.16
C LYS A 46 3.15 10.98 9.58
N ILE A 47 2.34 10.14 10.24
CA ILE A 47 2.04 8.78 9.78
C ILE A 47 1.35 8.82 8.41
N ILE A 48 0.32 9.65 8.25
CA ILE A 48 -0.42 9.79 6.99
C ILE A 48 0.50 10.32 5.88
N ILE A 49 1.29 11.37 6.13
CA ILE A 49 2.19 11.94 5.13
C ILE A 49 3.22 10.90 4.68
N THR A 50 3.85 10.19 5.61
CA THR A 50 4.84 9.15 5.30
C THR A 50 4.20 8.00 4.53
N SER A 51 3.01 7.54 4.92
CA SER A 51 2.28 6.48 4.21
C SER A 51 1.89 6.90 2.79
N MET A 52 1.41 8.13 2.59
CA MET A 52 1.09 8.65 1.25
C MET A 52 2.33 8.77 0.37
N PHE A 53 3.44 9.29 0.92
CA PHE A 53 4.71 9.39 0.21
C PHE A 53 5.22 8.01 -0.23
N LEU A 54 5.19 7.02 0.67
CA LEU A 54 5.60 5.66 0.36
C LEU A 54 4.71 5.05 -0.73
N ASN A 55 3.40 5.26 -0.66
CA ASN A 55 2.46 4.83 -1.69
C ASN A 55 2.77 5.49 -3.05
N PHE A 56 3.09 6.78 -3.11
CA PHE A 56 3.53 7.44 -4.35
C PHE A 56 4.78 6.79 -4.92
N LEU A 57 5.75 6.49 -4.05
CA LEU A 57 7.02 5.88 -4.43
C LEU A 57 6.82 4.52 -5.11
N VAL A 58 5.84 3.71 -4.67
CA VAL A 58 5.48 2.42 -5.29
C VAL A 58 5.30 2.58 -6.79
N PHE A 59 4.48 3.54 -7.20
CA PHE A 59 4.10 3.70 -8.60
C PHE A 59 5.15 4.46 -9.42
N ILE A 60 5.84 5.43 -8.83
CA ILE A 60 6.96 6.11 -9.49
C ILE A 60 8.05 5.10 -9.87
N LEU A 61 8.37 4.17 -8.96
CA LEU A 61 9.40 3.14 -9.19
C LEU A 61 8.99 2.08 -10.22
N LEU A 62 7.70 1.98 -10.54
CA LEU A 62 7.20 1.10 -11.58
C LEU A 62 7.20 1.75 -12.97
N ILE A 63 7.41 3.07 -13.09
CA ILE A 63 7.47 3.75 -14.40
C ILE A 63 8.68 3.28 -15.21
N PRO A 64 9.91 3.23 -14.67
CA PRO A 64 11.04 2.68 -15.41
C PRO A 64 10.87 1.16 -15.50
N PHE A 65 10.96 0.62 -16.71
CA PHE A 65 10.83 -0.81 -16.96
C PHE A 65 12.10 -1.57 -16.53
N ASN A 66 12.26 -1.75 -15.21
CA ASN A 66 13.43 -2.37 -14.61
C ASN A 66 13.05 -3.29 -13.44
N PRO A 67 13.34 -4.60 -13.52
CA PRO A 67 12.93 -5.58 -12.50
C PRO A 67 13.56 -5.34 -11.13
N TRP A 68 14.70 -4.65 -11.03
CA TRP A 68 15.32 -4.30 -9.75
C TRP A 68 14.54 -3.26 -8.96
N LEU A 69 13.82 -2.37 -9.66
CA LEU A 69 13.03 -1.33 -9.01
C LEU A 69 11.75 -1.89 -8.36
N ILE A 70 11.32 -3.09 -8.76
CA ILE A 70 10.21 -3.80 -8.11
C ILE A 70 10.54 -4.05 -6.64
N ALA A 71 11.79 -4.36 -6.29
CA ALA A 71 12.15 -4.62 -4.90
C ALA A 71 11.94 -3.37 -4.02
N LEU A 72 12.31 -2.20 -4.54
CA LEU A 72 12.11 -0.92 -3.87
C LEU A 72 10.63 -0.53 -3.82
N SER A 73 9.89 -0.78 -4.90
CA SER A 73 8.45 -0.53 -4.98
C SER A 73 7.70 -1.35 -3.93
N VAL A 74 7.96 -2.65 -3.88
CA VAL A 74 7.34 -3.59 -2.93
C VAL A 74 7.80 -3.33 -1.49
N ALA A 75 9.07 -2.95 -1.26
CA ALA A 75 9.51 -2.53 0.07
C ALA A 75 8.79 -1.25 0.56
N SER A 76 8.49 -0.33 -0.35
CA SER A 76 7.76 0.90 -0.02
C SER A 76 6.31 0.60 0.35
N VAL A 77 5.70 -0.40 -0.28
CA VAL A 77 4.41 -0.94 0.13
C VAL A 77 4.48 -1.50 1.55
N GLY A 78 5.43 -2.40 1.82
CA GLY A 78 5.48 -3.03 3.15
C GLY A 78 5.71 -2.01 4.26
N LEU A 79 6.51 -0.97 4.01
CA LEU A 79 6.58 0.17 4.94
C LEU A 79 5.26 0.94 5.02
N GLY A 80 4.65 1.30 3.88
CA GLY A 80 3.45 2.14 3.81
C GLY A 80 2.22 1.49 4.45
N ASP A 81 2.01 0.20 4.20
CA ASP A 81 0.88 -0.59 4.69
C ASP A 81 1.00 -0.84 6.20
N SER A 82 2.18 -1.24 6.69
CA SER A 82 2.40 -1.42 8.15
C SER A 82 2.22 -0.12 8.94
N ILE A 83 2.58 1.02 8.34
CA ILE A 83 2.34 2.36 8.87
C ILE A 83 0.84 2.68 8.91
N HIS A 84 0.10 2.34 7.86
CA HIS A 84 -1.33 2.63 7.75
C HIS A 84 -2.19 1.75 8.66
N GLU A 85 -1.87 0.46 8.77
CA GLU A 85 -2.63 -0.53 9.54
C GLU A 85 -2.64 -0.21 11.04
N LEU A 86 -1.52 0.24 11.60
CA LEU A 86 -1.46 0.67 13.01
C LEU A 86 -2.30 1.92 13.30
N LEU A 87 -2.48 2.81 12.31
CA LEU A 87 -3.36 3.97 12.45
C LEU A 87 -4.82 3.52 12.45
N TRP A 88 -5.20 2.60 11.57
CA TRP A 88 -6.52 1.99 11.56
C TRP A 88 -6.84 1.27 12.87
N ILE A 89 -5.93 0.45 13.39
CA ILE A 89 -6.12 -0.23 14.67
C ILE A 89 -6.34 0.77 15.81
N LYS A 90 -5.58 1.87 15.84
CA LYS A 90 -5.76 2.93 16.84
C LYS A 90 -7.12 3.62 16.72
N ILE A 91 -7.56 3.92 15.50
CA ILE A 91 -8.88 4.52 15.23
C ILE A 91 -9.98 3.54 15.63
N PHE A 92 -9.88 2.26 15.28
CA PHE A 92 -10.88 1.26 15.64
C PHE A 92 -10.99 1.03 17.14
N ARG A 93 -9.89 1.14 17.89
CA ARG A 93 -9.92 1.10 19.37
C ARG A 93 -10.66 2.28 20.00
N THR A 94 -10.92 3.36 19.26
CA THR A 94 -11.81 4.44 19.73
C THR A 94 -13.30 4.11 19.57
N ALA A 95 -13.65 3.10 18.76
CA ALA A 95 -14.99 2.55 18.74
C ALA A 95 -15.25 1.75 20.02
N SER A 96 -16.48 1.79 20.55
CA SER A 96 -16.89 1.03 21.73
C SER A 96 -16.48 -0.44 21.58
N GLU A 97 -15.90 -1.04 22.63
CA GLU A 97 -15.42 -2.43 22.64
C GLU A 97 -16.46 -3.44 22.13
N LYS A 98 -17.76 -3.15 22.32
CA LYS A 98 -18.88 -3.99 21.87
C LYS A 98 -19.08 -4.01 20.34
N LEU A 99 -18.62 -2.99 19.63
CA LEU A 99 -18.78 -2.85 18.18
C LEU A 99 -17.50 -3.16 17.41
N LEU A 100 -16.37 -3.29 18.11
CA LEU A 100 -15.04 -3.45 17.52
C LEU A 100 -15.00 -4.62 16.52
N GLY A 101 -15.51 -5.79 16.91
CA GLY A 101 -15.55 -6.97 16.02
C GLY A 101 -16.39 -6.77 14.76
N SER A 102 -17.55 -6.12 14.86
CA SER A 102 -18.41 -5.81 13.70
C SER A 102 -17.76 -4.78 12.78
N VAL A 103 -17.09 -3.77 13.35
CA VAL A 103 -16.40 -2.72 12.60
C VAL A 103 -15.22 -3.32 11.81
N TYR A 104 -14.41 -4.19 12.43
CA TYR A 104 -13.36 -4.93 11.71
C TYR A 104 -13.93 -5.82 10.60
N GLY A 105 -15.04 -6.51 10.85
CA GLY A 105 -15.67 -7.37 9.84
C GLY A 105 -16.16 -6.60 8.60
N VAL A 106 -16.76 -5.42 8.80
CA VAL A 106 -17.20 -4.55 7.70
C VAL A 106 -15.99 -3.99 6.95
N ASP A 107 -14.95 -3.55 7.66
CA ASP A 107 -13.73 -3.03 7.07
C ASP A 107 -13.02 -4.07 6.19
N GLU A 108 -12.85 -5.30 6.69
CA GLU A 108 -12.22 -6.40 5.97
C GLU A 108 -13.06 -6.80 4.74
N PHE A 109 -14.39 -6.82 4.87
CA PHE A 109 -15.29 -7.10 3.74
C PHE A 109 -15.16 -6.03 2.64
N VAL A 110 -15.24 -4.75 3.00
CA VAL A 110 -15.12 -3.63 2.06
C VAL A 110 -13.74 -3.64 1.40
N THR A 111 -12.68 -3.80 2.20
CA THR A 111 -11.30 -3.84 1.71
C THR A 111 -11.09 -4.99 0.72
N ASN A 112 -11.59 -6.20 1.02
CA ASN A 112 -11.46 -7.34 0.12
C ASN A 112 -12.31 -7.18 -1.16
N LEU A 113 -13.48 -6.55 -1.08
CA LEU A 113 -14.29 -6.26 -2.26
C LEU A 113 -13.57 -5.32 -3.23
N PHE A 114 -12.98 -4.24 -2.71
CA PHE A 114 -12.14 -3.34 -3.51
C PHE A 114 -10.87 -4.01 -4.02
N ARG A 115 -10.24 -4.87 -3.21
CA ARG A 115 -9.07 -5.65 -3.60
C ARG A 115 -9.36 -6.52 -4.81
N LEU A 116 -10.44 -7.30 -4.75
CA LEU A 116 -10.83 -8.21 -5.83
C LEU A 116 -11.19 -7.45 -7.13
N GLY A 117 -11.91 -6.33 -7.01
CA GLY A 117 -12.22 -5.47 -8.14
C GLY A 117 -10.96 -4.87 -8.77
N TYR A 118 -10.03 -4.37 -7.95
CA TYR A 118 -8.77 -3.81 -8.41
C TYR A 118 -7.88 -4.86 -9.07
N ASP A 119 -7.72 -6.05 -8.45
CA ASP A 119 -6.89 -7.13 -8.98
C ASP A 119 -7.36 -7.58 -10.36
N SER A 120 -8.68 -7.60 -10.58
CA SER A 120 -9.26 -7.92 -11.89
C SER A 120 -8.89 -6.88 -12.97
N ILE A 121 -8.98 -5.59 -12.63
CA ILE A 121 -8.68 -4.48 -13.54
C ILE A 121 -7.17 -4.38 -13.79
N ALA A 122 -6.35 -4.48 -12.75
CA ALA A 122 -4.89 -4.41 -12.84
C ALA A 122 -4.34 -5.62 -13.62
N GLY A 123 -4.87 -6.82 -13.37
CA GLY A 123 -4.54 -8.02 -14.13
C GLY A 123 -4.76 -7.85 -15.64
N TYR A 124 -5.87 -7.24 -16.04
CA TYR A 124 -6.13 -6.90 -17.43
C TYR A 124 -5.09 -5.93 -17.99
N PHE A 125 -4.81 -4.82 -17.29
CA PHE A 125 -3.84 -3.83 -17.76
C PHE A 125 -2.41 -4.38 -17.86
N TYR A 126 -2.01 -5.28 -16.96
CA TYR A 126 -0.72 -5.97 -17.07
C TYR A 126 -0.54 -6.76 -18.37
N THR A 127 -1.62 -7.25 -18.98
CA THR A 127 -1.58 -7.99 -20.25
C THR A 127 -1.65 -7.09 -21.49
N VAL A 128 -2.26 -5.91 -21.39
CA VAL A 128 -2.47 -4.99 -22.52
C VAL A 128 -1.37 -3.93 -22.59
N ASP A 129 -1.19 -3.18 -21.50
CA ASP A 129 -0.16 -2.15 -21.38
C ASP A 129 0.14 -1.91 -19.90
N PHE A 130 1.30 -2.41 -19.49
CA PHE A 130 1.81 -2.27 -18.13
C PHE A 130 1.89 -0.81 -17.68
N THR A 131 2.18 0.15 -18.56
CA THR A 131 2.42 1.55 -18.20
C THR A 131 1.16 2.27 -17.71
N ILE A 132 -0.03 1.74 -18.04
CA ILE A 132 -1.31 2.25 -17.54
C ILE A 132 -1.43 2.06 -16.02
N VAL A 133 -0.89 0.95 -15.49
CA VAL A 133 -0.99 0.60 -14.06
C VAL A 133 -0.35 1.65 -13.14
N PRO A 134 0.92 2.07 -13.35
CA PRO A 134 1.51 3.13 -12.52
C PRO A 134 0.81 4.48 -12.68
N ILE A 135 0.28 4.81 -13.86
CA ILE A 135 -0.45 6.07 -14.08
C ILE A 135 -1.76 6.09 -13.27
N ILE A 136 -2.59 5.05 -13.38
CA ILE A 136 -3.84 4.94 -12.62
C ILE A 136 -3.55 4.95 -11.11
N GLY A 137 -2.47 4.27 -10.70
CA GLY A 137 -2.00 4.28 -9.32
C GLY A 137 -1.70 5.67 -8.77
N LEU A 138 -0.91 6.46 -9.52
CA LEU A 138 -0.58 7.84 -9.17
C LEU A 138 -1.82 8.74 -9.12
N LEU A 139 -2.74 8.60 -10.07
CA LEU A 139 -4.02 9.32 -10.06
C LEU A 139 -4.83 8.98 -8.81
N THR A 140 -4.88 7.69 -8.45
CA THR A 140 -5.63 7.21 -7.29
C THR A 140 -5.05 7.76 -5.98
N ILE A 141 -3.74 7.67 -5.78
CA ILE A 141 -3.12 8.22 -4.56
C ILE A 141 -3.25 9.73 -4.52
N THR A 142 -3.17 10.42 -5.65
CA THR A 142 -3.41 11.86 -5.72
C THR A 142 -4.82 12.20 -5.24
N ALA A 143 -5.83 11.49 -5.74
CA ALA A 143 -7.22 11.67 -5.32
C ALA A 143 -7.41 11.39 -3.82
N VAL A 144 -6.80 10.31 -3.31
CA VAL A 144 -6.84 9.95 -1.88
C VAL A 144 -6.14 11.02 -1.03
N SER A 145 -4.95 11.48 -1.43
CA SER A 145 -4.19 12.51 -0.73
C SER A 145 -4.94 13.83 -0.67
N ILE A 146 -5.61 14.21 -1.77
CA ILE A 146 -6.49 15.37 -1.85
C ILE A 146 -7.67 15.20 -0.87
N SER A 147 -8.33 14.04 -0.89
CA SER A 147 -9.44 13.73 0.03
C SER A 147 -9.01 13.83 1.50
N TYR A 148 -7.82 13.33 1.84
CA TYR A 148 -7.24 13.54 3.16
C TYR A 148 -7.01 15.03 3.43
N ALA A 149 -6.40 15.79 2.53
CA ALA A 149 -6.20 17.23 2.74
C ALA A 149 -7.50 18.00 3.05
N PHE A 150 -8.63 17.61 2.44
CA PHE A 150 -9.93 18.26 2.62
C PHE A 150 -10.78 17.71 3.76
N SER A 151 -10.66 16.42 4.11
CA SER A 151 -11.39 15.85 5.25
C SER A 151 -10.76 16.34 6.56
N LYS A 152 -11.56 16.78 7.54
CA LYS A 152 -11.04 17.15 8.88
C LYS A 152 -10.97 15.95 9.84
N SER A 153 -11.42 14.78 9.41
CA SER A 153 -11.64 13.57 10.23
C SER A 153 -10.36 12.93 10.76
N TRP A 154 -9.21 13.09 10.10
CA TRP A 154 -7.91 12.57 10.58
C TRP A 154 -7.21 13.49 11.60
N ARG A 155 -7.78 14.66 11.91
CA ARG A 155 -7.28 15.56 12.96
C ARG A 155 -7.74 15.17 14.37
N ILE A 156 -8.48 14.07 14.49
CA ILE A 156 -8.84 13.50 15.79
C ILE A 156 -7.53 13.18 16.53
N LYS A 157 -7.30 13.86 17.65
CA LYS A 157 -6.16 13.56 18.52
C LYS A 157 -6.36 12.15 19.05
N ILE A 158 -5.48 11.24 18.63
CA ILE A 158 -5.30 9.91 19.22
C ILE A 158 -4.45 10.06 20.48
#